data_AF-A0A6L4Z1I2-F1
#
_entry.id   AF-A0A6L4Z1I2-F1
#
_cell.length_a   1.000
_cell.length_b   1.000
_cell.length_c   1.000
_cell.angle_alpha   90.00
_cell.angle_beta   90.00
_cell.angle_gamma   90.00
#
_symmetry.space_group_name_H-M   'P 1'
#
loop_
_entity.id
_entity.type
_entity.pdbx_description
1 polymer ?
#
loop_
_entity_poly.entity_id
_entity_poly.type
_entity_poly.pdbx_seq_one_letter_code
_entity_poly.pdbx_strand_id
1 'polypeptide(L)'
;YNNYWWGSSYWADFAIADWVTPNRNNPNRSTVLTFYGGNSAPPDEMPEERVKLLTTPFGVYEQSLKADMNRILAGGGFDYDRDVSAVYIYRWGHGVIYPKLGFPFGVPIGQEGNTVRTPAARHIARQQIGRISFAGQDVESTPSLESAIGSGVRTAQEIVCFL
;
A
#
# COMPACT_ATOMS: atom_id res chain seq x y z
N TYR A 1 -5.70 -11.18 10.67
CA TYR A 1 -7.03 -10.56 10.58
C TYR A 1 -6.86 -9.07 10.60
N ASN A 2 -7.35 -8.38 9.57
CA ASN A 2 -7.27 -6.94 9.44
C ASN A 2 -8.58 -6.34 9.96
N ASN A 3 -8.50 -5.29 10.79
CA ASN A 3 -9.68 -4.67 11.40
C ASN A 3 -9.94 -3.33 10.73
N TYR A 4 -11.04 -3.22 9.98
CA TYR A 4 -11.44 -2.01 9.29
C TYR A 4 -12.42 -1.19 10.12
N TRP A 5 -12.32 0.13 10.06
CA TRP A 5 -13.36 1.03 10.56
C TRP A 5 -13.52 2.25 9.66
N TRP A 6 -14.68 2.89 9.78
CA TRP A 6 -15.04 4.07 9.01
C TRP A 6 -15.01 5.33 9.88
N GLY A 7 -14.82 6.49 9.24
CA GLY A 7 -14.88 7.81 9.89
C GLY A 7 -13.56 8.31 10.50
N SER A 8 -12.44 7.64 10.24
CA SER A 8 -11.11 8.18 10.55
C SER A 8 -10.73 9.32 9.60
N SER A 9 -9.86 10.22 10.06
CA SER A 9 -9.23 11.22 9.21
C SER A 9 -8.10 10.68 8.34
N TYR A 10 -7.35 9.66 8.81
CA TYR A 10 -6.14 9.17 8.14
C TYR A 10 -6.00 7.65 8.06
N TRP A 11 -6.69 6.90 8.91
CA TRP A 11 -6.46 5.47 9.14
C TRP A 11 -7.65 4.64 8.67
N ALA A 12 -7.39 3.59 7.90
CA ALA A 12 -8.44 2.71 7.39
C ALA A 12 -8.59 1.43 8.22
N ASP A 13 -7.46 0.89 8.68
CA ASP A 13 -7.42 -0.38 9.37
C ASP A 13 -6.18 -0.52 10.29
N PHE A 14 -6.16 -1.61 11.06
CA PHE A 14 -4.96 -2.06 11.75
C PHE A 14 -4.86 -3.58 11.80
N ALA A 15 -3.60 -4.04 11.82
CA ALA A 15 -3.24 -5.42 12.12
C ALA A 15 -2.40 -5.47 13.40
N ILE A 16 -2.59 -6.53 14.19
CA ILE A 16 -1.64 -6.88 15.25
C ILE A 16 -0.38 -7.41 14.54
N ALA A 17 0.82 -6.99 14.92
CA ALA A 17 2.06 -7.34 14.21
C ALA A 17 2.91 -8.40 14.94
N ASP A 18 2.66 -8.65 16.23
CA ASP A 18 3.50 -9.52 17.07
C ASP A 18 2.93 -10.96 17.21
N TRP A 19 2.73 -11.64 16.08
CA TRP A 19 2.16 -13.00 16.08
C TRP A 19 3.19 -14.12 16.23
N VAL A 20 4.48 -13.84 16.07
CA VAL A 20 5.52 -14.87 15.88
C VAL A 20 6.49 -14.97 17.07
N THR A 21 6.08 -14.48 18.25
CA THR A 21 6.89 -14.64 19.47
C THR A 21 6.40 -15.83 20.31
N PRO A 22 7.31 -16.58 20.96
CA PRO A 22 6.92 -17.66 21.89
C PRO A 22 6.01 -17.18 23.03
N ASN A 23 6.03 -15.89 23.33
CA ASN A 23 5.26 -15.26 24.40
C ASN A 23 3.81 -14.88 24.00
N ARG A 24 3.32 -15.31 22.82
CA ARG A 24 2.02 -14.86 22.29
C ARG A 24 0.80 -15.11 23.19
N ASN A 25 0.88 -16.09 24.09
CA ASN A 25 -0.19 -16.46 25.01
C ASN A 25 -0.22 -15.59 26.29
N ASN A 26 0.78 -14.74 26.50
CA ASN A 26 0.84 -13.86 27.67
C ASN A 26 -0.03 -12.62 27.45
N PRO A 27 -1.12 -12.43 28.21
CA PRO A 27 -2.01 -11.28 28.04
C PRO A 27 -1.38 -9.95 28.45
N ASN A 28 -0.30 -9.97 29.25
CA ASN A 28 0.36 -8.77 29.78
C ASN A 28 1.55 -8.31 28.92
N ARG A 29 1.77 -8.93 27.76
CA ARG A 29 2.87 -8.54 26.88
C ARG A 29 2.54 -7.24 26.15
N SER A 30 3.55 -6.41 25.91
CA SER A 30 3.44 -5.32 24.95
C SER A 30 3.12 -5.89 23.56
N THR A 31 2.21 -5.22 22.86
CA THR A 31 1.77 -5.62 21.52
C THR A 31 2.01 -4.47 20.55
N VAL A 32 2.48 -4.79 19.35
CA VAL A 32 2.61 -3.83 18.26
C VAL A 32 1.35 -3.89 17.40
N LEU A 33 0.73 -2.73 17.19
CA LEU A 33 -0.35 -2.53 16.23
C LEU A 33 0.20 -1.76 15.03
N THR A 34 -0.04 -2.27 13.83
CA THR A 34 0.30 -1.58 12.57
C THR A 34 -0.96 -1.04 11.96
N PHE A 35 -1.03 0.29 11.87
CA PHE A 35 -2.15 1.01 11.26
C PHE A 35 -1.81 1.34 9.81
N TYR A 36 -2.78 1.18 8.91
CA TYR A 36 -2.62 1.61 7.53
C TYR A 36 -3.56 2.76 7.21
N GLY A 37 -3.04 3.66 6.39
CA GLY A 37 -3.72 4.83 5.87
C GLY A 37 -3.25 5.08 4.44
N GLY A 38 -3.99 5.89 3.71
CA GLY A 38 -3.63 6.19 2.33
C GLY A 38 -4.36 7.40 1.79
N ASN A 39 -3.82 7.94 0.71
CA ASN A 39 -4.46 9.03 -0.03
C ASN A 39 -5.52 8.43 -0.97
N SER A 40 -6.72 9.00 -0.94
CA SER A 40 -7.84 8.58 -1.78
C SER A 40 -8.21 9.60 -2.86
N ALA A 41 -7.40 10.65 -3.01
CA ALA A 41 -7.64 11.69 -4.00
C ALA A 41 -7.56 11.15 -5.45
N PRO A 42 -8.17 11.84 -6.41
CA PRO A 42 -8.05 11.51 -7.82
C PRO A 42 -6.59 11.49 -8.32
N PRO A 43 -6.27 10.73 -9.39
CA PRO A 43 -4.90 10.59 -9.88
C PRO A 43 -4.15 11.88 -10.23
N ASP A 44 -4.87 12.90 -10.66
CA ASP A 44 -4.37 14.23 -10.99
C ASP A 44 -3.99 15.06 -9.76
N GLU A 45 -4.53 14.74 -8.59
CA GLU A 45 -4.24 15.39 -7.30
C GLU A 45 -3.23 14.61 -6.43
N MET A 46 -2.81 13.42 -6.89
CA MET A 46 -1.87 12.57 -6.16
C MET A 46 -0.50 13.23 -5.89
N PRO A 47 0.08 14.06 -6.79
CA PRO A 47 1.31 14.79 -6.50
C PRO A 47 1.18 15.71 -5.29
N GLU A 48 0.09 16.47 -5.20
CA GLU A 48 -0.22 17.38 -4.09
C GLU A 48 -0.46 16.60 -2.80
N GLU A 49 -1.22 15.51 -2.85
CA GLU A 49 -1.46 14.65 -1.70
C GLU A 49 -0.17 13.96 -1.20
N ARG A 50 0.80 13.69 -2.09
CA ARG A 50 2.13 13.24 -1.67
C ARG A 50 2.87 14.32 -0.90
N VAL A 51 2.83 15.57 -1.37
CA VAL A 51 3.45 16.69 -0.64
C VAL A 51 2.79 16.82 0.73
N LYS A 52 1.46 16.83 0.78
CA LYS A 52 0.68 16.89 2.03
C LYS A 52 1.05 15.76 2.99
N LEU A 53 1.15 14.51 2.52
CA LEU A 53 1.58 13.37 3.33
C LEU A 53 2.96 13.62 3.98
N LEU A 54 3.91 14.14 3.21
CA LEU A 54 5.28 14.36 3.68
C LEU A 54 5.39 15.58 4.60
N THR A 55 4.64 16.65 4.34
CA THR A 55 4.71 17.92 5.08
C THR A 55 3.79 17.98 6.30
N THR A 56 2.80 17.08 6.41
CA THR A 56 1.91 17.05 7.58
C THR A 56 2.74 16.78 8.86
N PRO A 57 2.63 17.61 9.90
CA PRO A 57 3.37 17.40 11.14
C PRO A 57 3.01 16.06 11.79
N PHE A 58 3.99 15.42 12.43
CA PHE A 58 3.78 14.14 13.13
C PHE A 58 2.62 14.21 14.14
N GLY A 59 2.54 15.29 14.94
CA GLY A 59 1.52 15.45 15.97
C GLY A 59 0.09 15.46 15.43
N VAL A 60 -0.13 15.84 14.16
CA VAL A 60 -1.46 15.77 13.54
C VAL A 60 -1.90 14.32 13.35
N TYR A 61 -1.01 13.47 12.86
CA TYR A 61 -1.27 12.03 12.72
C TYR A 61 -1.43 11.35 14.06
N GLU A 62 -0.58 11.67 15.03
CA GLU A 62 -0.65 11.12 16.39
C GLU A 62 -1.96 11.47 17.08
N GLN A 63 -2.42 12.72 16.99
CA GLN A 63 -3.71 13.14 17.54
C GLN A 63 -4.89 12.41 16.88
N SER A 64 -4.86 12.25 15.55
CA SER A 64 -5.88 11.47 14.85
C SER A 64 -5.86 10.01 15.27
N LEU A 65 -4.68 9.40 15.42
CA LEU A 65 -4.53 8.02 15.86
C LEU A 65 -5.08 7.84 17.27
N LYS A 66 -4.73 8.74 18.19
CA LYS A 66 -5.26 8.78 19.55
C LYS A 66 -6.79 8.83 19.59
N ALA A 67 -7.37 9.73 18.80
CA ALA A 67 -8.83 9.87 18.72
C ALA A 67 -9.50 8.58 18.23
N ASP A 68 -8.94 7.94 17.20
CA ASP A 68 -9.48 6.70 16.66
C ASP A 68 -9.32 5.52 17.62
N MET A 69 -8.14 5.34 18.22
CA MET A 69 -7.89 4.24 19.16
C MET A 69 -8.78 4.35 20.40
N ASN A 70 -8.88 5.54 21.00
CA ASN A 70 -9.78 5.76 22.14
C ASN A 70 -11.25 5.53 21.78
N ARG A 71 -11.65 5.77 20.52
CA ARG A 71 -13.02 5.51 20.06
C ARG A 71 -13.27 4.01 19.82
N ILE A 72 -12.40 3.35 19.06
CA ILE A 72 -12.63 1.96 18.62
C ILE A 72 -12.31 0.93 19.71
N LEU A 73 -11.43 1.26 20.66
CA LEU A 73 -11.03 0.38 21.76
C LEU A 73 -11.67 0.75 23.11
N ALA A 74 -12.53 1.79 23.14
CA ALA A 74 -13.17 2.30 24.35
C ALA A 74 -13.81 1.20 25.22
N GLY A 75 -14.51 0.26 24.58
CA GLY A 75 -15.23 -0.81 25.27
C GLY A 75 -14.33 -1.79 26.04
N GLY A 76 -13.03 -1.81 25.74
CA GLY A 76 -12.03 -2.60 26.47
C GLY A 76 -11.35 -1.87 27.62
N GLY A 77 -11.75 -0.63 27.93
CA GLY A 77 -11.09 0.20 28.94
C GLY A 77 -9.74 0.77 28.49
N PHE A 78 -9.47 0.75 27.19
CA PHE A 78 -8.26 1.30 26.59
C PHE A 78 -8.17 2.81 26.82
N ASP A 79 -6.98 3.27 27.18
CA ASP A 79 -6.62 4.68 27.30
C ASP A 79 -5.30 4.91 26.58
N TYR A 80 -5.32 5.69 25.50
CA TYR A 80 -4.14 5.95 24.69
C TYR A 80 -2.95 6.52 25.49
N ASP A 81 -3.19 7.45 26.42
CA ASP A 81 -2.11 8.13 27.15
C ASP A 81 -1.48 7.20 28.19
N ARG A 82 -2.24 6.20 28.67
CA ARG A 82 -1.75 5.18 29.61
C ARG A 82 -1.11 3.99 28.90
N ASP A 83 -1.72 3.53 27.81
CA ASP A 83 -1.47 2.21 27.23
C ASP A 83 -0.49 2.26 26.03
N VAL A 84 -0.27 3.42 25.41
CA VAL A 84 0.67 3.58 24.29
C VAL A 84 2.00 4.13 24.77
N SER A 85 3.06 3.33 24.58
CA SER A 85 4.42 3.72 24.98
C SER A 85 5.24 4.38 23.86
N ALA A 86 4.92 4.11 22.60
CA ALA A 86 5.64 4.65 21.46
C ALA A 86 4.79 4.62 20.18
N VAL A 87 5.03 5.60 19.31
CA VAL A 87 4.44 5.68 17.97
C VAL A 87 5.54 5.92 16.95
N TYR A 88 5.49 5.14 15.87
CA TYR A 88 6.38 5.28 14.72
C TYR A 88 5.52 5.46 13.47
N ILE A 89 5.85 6.45 12.65
CA ILE A 89 5.12 6.73 11.42
C ILE A 89 6.07 6.59 10.24
N TYR A 90 5.71 5.72 9.30
CA TYR A 90 6.36 5.58 8.01
C TYR A 90 5.49 6.22 6.93
N ARG A 91 6.07 7.13 6.15
CA ARG A 91 5.36 7.90 5.12
C ARG A 91 5.89 7.53 3.75
N TRP A 92 5.13 6.72 3.02
CA TRP A 92 5.50 6.27 1.68
C TRP A 92 4.65 6.97 0.63
N GLY A 93 5.21 7.99 -0.03
CA GLY A 93 4.52 8.71 -1.11
C GLY A 93 4.29 7.88 -2.38
N HIS A 94 4.91 6.70 -2.47
CA HIS A 94 4.84 5.77 -3.60
C HIS A 94 5.07 4.31 -3.13
N GLY A 95 4.41 3.92 -2.03
CA GLY A 95 4.64 2.61 -1.40
C GLY A 95 4.17 1.40 -2.23
N VAL A 96 3.09 1.58 -3.01
CA VAL A 96 2.50 0.55 -3.87
C VAL A 96 2.00 1.19 -5.16
N ILE A 97 1.95 0.40 -6.24
CA ILE A 97 1.25 0.83 -7.45
C ILE A 97 -0.23 1.06 -7.14
N TYR A 98 -0.77 2.16 -7.67
CA TYR A 98 -2.20 2.45 -7.69
C TYR A 98 -2.75 2.17 -9.10
N PRO A 99 -3.26 0.94 -9.37
CA PRO A 99 -3.67 0.57 -10.71
C PRO A 99 -4.93 1.34 -11.12
N LYS A 100 -4.79 2.16 -12.17
CA LYS A 100 -5.91 2.88 -12.78
C LYS A 100 -6.87 1.91 -13.48
N LEU A 101 -8.09 2.37 -13.76
CA LEU A 101 -9.00 1.61 -14.61
C LEU A 101 -8.33 1.28 -15.94
N GLY A 102 -8.36 0.00 -16.33
CA GLY A 102 -7.71 -0.50 -17.54
C GLY A 102 -6.20 -0.71 -17.45
N PHE A 103 -5.57 -0.47 -16.29
CA PHE A 103 -4.12 -0.68 -16.12
C PHE A 103 -3.67 -2.15 -16.32
N PRO A 104 -4.31 -3.16 -15.70
CA PRO A 104 -3.97 -4.57 -15.92
C PRO A 104 -4.52 -5.16 -17.23
N PHE A 105 -5.64 -4.64 -17.74
CA PHE A 105 -6.43 -5.30 -18.80
C PHE A 105 -6.62 -4.48 -20.08
N GLY A 106 -6.13 -3.25 -20.13
CA GLY A 106 -6.39 -2.31 -21.22
C GLY A 106 -7.73 -1.59 -21.05
N VAL A 107 -7.97 -0.57 -21.86
CA VAL A 107 -9.29 0.10 -21.93
C VAL A 107 -10.13 -0.66 -22.95
N PRO A 108 -11.24 -1.31 -22.55
CA PRO A 108 -11.96 -2.23 -23.42
C PRO A 108 -13.04 -1.49 -24.23
N ILE A 109 -12.74 -0.30 -24.76
CA ILE A 109 -13.71 0.47 -25.55
C ILE A 109 -12.98 1.01 -26.79
N GLY A 110 -13.32 0.49 -27.96
CA GLY A 110 -12.91 1.05 -29.26
C GLY A 110 -13.65 2.35 -29.58
N GLN A 111 -13.22 3.08 -30.60
CA GLN A 111 -13.84 4.36 -31.01
C GLN A 111 -15.36 4.28 -31.26
N GLU A 112 -15.88 3.09 -31.57
CA GLU A 112 -17.30 2.82 -31.85
C GLU A 112 -18.07 2.21 -30.66
N GLY A 113 -17.49 2.18 -29.45
CA GLY A 113 -18.14 1.60 -28.27
C GLY A 113 -18.04 0.07 -28.16
N ASN A 114 -17.38 -0.60 -29.11
CA ASN A 114 -17.17 -2.04 -29.11
C ASN A 114 -16.10 -2.46 -28.08
N THR A 115 -16.32 -3.60 -27.42
CA THR A 115 -15.35 -4.21 -26.50
C THR A 115 -14.18 -4.81 -27.27
N VAL A 116 -13.04 -4.12 -27.30
CA VAL A 116 -11.81 -4.59 -27.96
C VAL A 116 -10.75 -4.88 -26.92
N ARG A 117 -10.06 -6.03 -27.04
CA ARG A 117 -8.86 -6.32 -26.25
C ARG A 117 -7.74 -5.39 -26.72
N THR A 118 -7.38 -4.42 -25.90
CA THR A 118 -6.25 -3.52 -26.16
C THR A 118 -5.04 -3.94 -25.32
N PRO A 119 -3.79 -3.77 -25.83
CA PRO A 119 -2.62 -3.95 -25.00
C PRO A 119 -2.66 -3.01 -23.79
N ALA A 120 -2.81 -3.58 -22.60
CA ALA A 120 -2.66 -2.88 -21.32
C ALA A 120 -1.25 -2.28 -21.17
N ALA A 121 -1.11 -1.24 -20.33
CA ALA A 121 0.18 -0.56 -20.08
C ALA A 121 1.32 -1.52 -19.72
N ARG A 122 1.04 -2.60 -18.98
CA ARG A 122 2.01 -3.66 -18.67
C ARG A 122 2.62 -4.34 -19.89
N HIS A 123 1.88 -4.49 -20.99
CA HIS A 123 2.41 -5.17 -22.18
C HIS A 123 3.47 -4.32 -22.88
N ILE A 124 3.30 -2.99 -22.82
CA ILE A 124 4.28 -2.02 -23.32
C ILE A 124 5.47 -1.97 -22.36
N ALA A 125 5.21 -1.84 -21.06
CA ALA A 125 6.25 -1.71 -20.03
C ALA A 125 7.14 -2.97 -19.89
N ARG A 126 6.65 -4.14 -20.34
CA ARG A 126 7.41 -5.40 -20.36
C ARG A 126 8.35 -5.55 -21.57
N GLN A 127 8.21 -4.74 -22.62
CA GLN A 127 9.05 -4.89 -23.81
C GLN A 127 10.50 -4.51 -23.51
N GLN A 128 11.45 -5.30 -24.02
CA GLN A 128 12.86 -4.97 -23.93
C GLN A 128 13.21 -3.82 -24.89
N ILE A 129 14.13 -2.95 -24.46
CA ILE A 129 14.76 -1.96 -25.34
C ILE A 129 16.21 -2.40 -25.53
N GLY A 130 16.47 -3.14 -26.60
CA GLY A 130 17.77 -3.77 -26.85
C GLY A 130 18.12 -4.75 -25.73
N ARG A 131 19.17 -4.43 -24.95
CA ARG A 131 19.62 -5.24 -23.79
C ARG A 131 19.10 -4.71 -22.44
N ILE A 132 18.05 -3.89 -22.46
CA ILE A 132 17.44 -3.31 -21.26
C ILE A 132 16.09 -3.99 -21.03
N SER A 133 15.94 -4.61 -19.86
CA SER A 133 14.70 -5.22 -19.37
C SER A 133 14.17 -4.47 -18.16
N PHE A 134 12.84 -4.37 -18.03
CA PHE A 134 12.17 -3.67 -16.93
C PHE A 134 11.47 -4.64 -15.97
N ALA A 135 11.75 -4.49 -14.68
CA ALA A 135 11.18 -5.27 -13.57
C ALA A 135 10.59 -4.35 -12.50
N GLY A 136 9.59 -4.84 -11.79
CA GLY A 136 8.85 -4.14 -10.74
C GLY A 136 7.38 -4.57 -10.68
N GLN A 137 6.68 -4.10 -9.66
CA GLN A 137 5.22 -4.27 -9.57
C GLN A 137 4.47 -3.55 -10.71
N ASP A 138 5.03 -2.43 -11.21
CA ASP A 138 4.43 -1.62 -12.27
C ASP A 138 4.34 -2.34 -13.62
N VAL A 139 5.30 -3.22 -13.93
CA VAL A 139 5.29 -4.02 -15.17
C VAL A 139 4.37 -5.24 -15.10
N GLU A 140 3.84 -5.55 -13.91
CA GLU A 140 2.92 -6.66 -13.69
C GLU A 140 1.50 -6.19 -13.31
N SER A 141 1.29 -4.89 -13.10
CA SER A 141 0.01 -4.25 -12.79
C SER A 141 -0.65 -4.67 -11.48
N THR A 142 0.12 -5.16 -10.52
CA THR A 142 -0.39 -5.64 -9.23
C THR A 142 0.52 -5.17 -8.10
N PRO A 143 -0.02 -4.54 -7.03
CA PRO A 143 0.74 -4.08 -5.88
C PRO A 143 1.09 -5.24 -4.94
N SER A 144 1.91 -6.18 -5.40
CA SER A 144 2.31 -7.33 -4.61
C SER A 144 3.80 -7.65 -4.71
N LEU A 145 4.31 -8.25 -3.64
CA LEU A 145 5.69 -8.72 -3.56
C LEU A 145 5.98 -9.79 -4.61
N GLU A 146 5.03 -10.70 -4.84
CA GLU A 146 5.12 -11.79 -5.82
C GLU A 146 5.28 -11.23 -7.24
N SER A 147 4.54 -10.16 -7.58
CA SER A 147 4.70 -9.47 -8.86
C SER A 147 6.09 -8.86 -9.03
N ALA A 148 6.60 -8.19 -8.00
CA ALA A 148 7.96 -7.64 -8.03
C ALA A 148 9.02 -8.75 -8.21
N ILE A 149 8.97 -9.81 -7.40
CA ILE A 149 9.91 -10.94 -7.48
C ILE A 149 9.80 -11.65 -8.82
N GLY A 150 8.59 -11.99 -9.26
CA GLY A 150 8.34 -12.69 -10.51
C GLY A 150 8.85 -11.90 -11.72
N SER A 151 8.64 -10.58 -11.73
CA SER A 151 9.20 -9.72 -12.77
C SER A 151 10.74 -9.69 -12.76
N GLY A 152 11.36 -9.70 -11.57
CA GLY A 152 12.81 -9.79 -11.43
C GLY A 152 13.38 -11.07 -12.03
N VAL A 153 12.79 -12.23 -11.68
CA VAL A 153 13.18 -13.53 -12.24
C VAL A 153 13.05 -13.54 -13.77
N ARG A 154 11.93 -13.05 -14.30
CA ARG A 154 11.70 -12.92 -15.75
C ARG A 154 12.81 -12.10 -16.42
N THR A 155 13.09 -10.90 -15.92
CA THR A 155 14.10 -10.04 -16.54
C THR A 155 15.51 -10.60 -16.45
N ALA A 156 15.85 -11.32 -15.38
CA ALA A 156 17.13 -12.02 -15.29
C ALA A 156 17.28 -13.06 -16.42
N GLN A 157 16.23 -13.83 -16.71
CA GLN A 157 16.23 -14.80 -17.80
C GLN A 157 16.34 -14.15 -19.18
N GLU A 158 15.60 -13.05 -19.40
CA GLU A 158 15.68 -12.27 -20.65
C GLU A 158 17.10 -11.75 -20.94
N ILE A 159 17.84 -11.34 -19.91
CA ILE A 159 19.19 -10.80 -20.05
C ILE A 159 20.25 -11.89 -20.23
N VAL A 160 20.09 -13.05 -19.57
CA VAL A 160 21.01 -14.19 -19.71
C VAL A 160 21.11 -14.66 -21.17
N CYS A 161 20.05 -14.50 -21.97
CA CYS A 161 20.09 -14.81 -23.40
C CYS A 161 21.07 -13.94 -24.23
N PHE A 162 21.60 -12.84 -23.66
CA PHE A 162 22.58 -11.96 -24.32
C PHE A 162 24.02 -12.13 -23.82
N LEU A 163 24.24 -13.03 -22.85
CA LEU A 163 25.57 -13.41 -22.34
C LEU A 163 26.14 -14.56 -23.18
#